data_AF-A0A4Q3XX76-F1
#
_entry.id   AF-A0A4Q3XX76-F1
#
_cell.length_a   1.000
_cell.length_b   1.000
_cell.length_c   1.000
_cell.angle_alpha   90.00
_cell.angle_beta   90.00
_cell.angle_gamma   90.00
#
_symmetry.space_group_name_H-M   'P 1'
#
loop_
_entity.id
_entity.type
_entity.pdbx_description
1 polymer ?
#
loop_
_entity_poly.entity_id
_entity_poly.type
_entity_poly.pdbx_seq_one_letter_code
_entity_poly.pdbx_strand_id
1 'polypeptide(L)'
;MAGFSQIDWQLAATVVSALGTMLATVVLVAVTWVLAKETKRLADATAAPHVVATLDPSPWSIIHTNLVLHNSGTGPAYDVEARFDPPLNNERGEVALMPLRGLSLLKPNESFSLFLKGFEKLDEKVFQVNVSWLRSPGAKTREAVAYTLDLRRDYQDWGQLGGSPPEIQMSRDLKKIRESIERLASGFNRLNVDVHDAADRMKEEQELERAWRDPRSDGQA
;
A
#
# COMPACT_ATOMS: atom_id res chain seq x y z
N MET A 1 58.38 -36.16 -64.01
CA MET A 1 57.53 -36.43 -62.84
C MET A 1 56.77 -35.15 -62.52
N ALA A 2 55.55 -35.05 -63.04
CA ALA A 2 54.69 -33.88 -62.86
C ALA A 2 53.77 -34.16 -61.67
N GLY A 3 53.92 -33.37 -60.60
CA GLY A 3 52.98 -33.29 -59.50
C GLY A 3 52.53 -31.85 -59.36
N PHE A 4 51.71 -31.37 -60.29
CA PHE A 4 51.05 -30.08 -60.12
C PHE A 4 49.99 -30.24 -59.02
N SER A 5 50.11 -29.43 -57.98
CA SER A 5 49.21 -29.38 -56.82
C SER A 5 47.77 -29.11 -57.27
N GLN A 6 46.89 -30.09 -57.09
CA GLN A 6 45.44 -29.85 -57.05
C GLN A 6 45.18 -28.85 -55.92
N ILE A 7 44.76 -27.63 -56.25
CA ILE A 7 44.26 -26.69 -55.25
C ILE A 7 42.92 -27.26 -54.77
N ASP A 8 42.85 -27.64 -53.50
CA ASP A 8 41.61 -28.08 -52.87
C ASP A 8 40.63 -26.90 -52.77
N TRP A 9 39.85 -26.69 -53.83
CA TRP A 9 38.81 -25.66 -53.92
C TRP A 9 37.80 -25.72 -52.78
N GLN A 10 37.64 -26.90 -52.16
CA GLN A 10 36.83 -27.09 -50.96
C GLN A 10 37.42 -26.36 -49.74
N LEU A 11 38.75 -26.39 -49.55
CA LEU A 11 39.42 -25.65 -48.46
C LEU A 11 39.38 -24.14 -48.71
N ALA A 12 39.48 -23.70 -49.96
CA ALA A 12 39.32 -22.28 -50.30
C ALA A 12 37.90 -21.78 -49.97
N ALA A 13 36.87 -22.58 -50.27
CA ALA A 13 35.48 -22.24 -49.98
C ALA A 13 35.17 -22.16 -48.47
N THR A 14 35.74 -23.07 -47.65
CA THR A 14 35.54 -23.04 -46.19
C THR A 14 36.24 -21.86 -45.52
N VAL A 15 37.43 -21.46 -45.99
CA VAL A 15 38.13 -20.29 -45.45
C VAL A 15 37.37 -19.01 -45.78
N VAL A 16 36.86 -18.86 -47.01
CA VAL A 16 36.08 -17.68 -47.40
C VAL A 16 34.77 -17.58 -46.62
N SER A 17 34.05 -18.69 -46.43
CA SER A 17 32.81 -18.69 -45.64
C SER A 17 33.07 -18.44 -44.15
N ALA A 18 34.16 -18.99 -43.59
CA ALA A 18 34.56 -18.73 -42.21
C ALA A 18 34.91 -17.26 -41.99
N LEU A 19 35.66 -16.63 -42.90
CA LEU A 19 35.98 -15.20 -42.84
C LEU A 19 34.72 -14.34 -42.98
N GLY A 20 33.81 -14.70 -43.89
CA GLY A 20 32.52 -14.03 -44.03
C GLY A 20 31.67 -14.11 -42.76
N THR A 21 31.62 -15.29 -42.13
CA THR A 21 30.90 -15.52 -40.87
C THR A 21 31.54 -14.76 -39.71
N MET A 22 32.88 -14.74 -39.65
CA MET A 22 33.63 -13.99 -38.65
C MET A 22 33.35 -12.49 -38.76
N LEU A 23 33.37 -11.95 -39.99
CA LEU A 23 33.09 -10.54 -40.24
C LEU A 23 31.62 -10.19 -39.92
N ALA A 24 30.68 -11.04 -40.31
CA ALA A 24 29.27 -10.91 -39.94
C ALA A 24 29.08 -10.91 -38.42
N THR A 25 29.82 -11.75 -37.70
CA THR A 25 29.77 -11.81 -36.22
C THR A 25 30.29 -10.52 -35.59
N VAL A 26 31.37 -9.95 -36.11
CA VAL A 26 31.91 -8.65 -35.63
C VAL A 26 30.90 -7.52 -35.84
N VAL A 27 30.28 -7.46 -37.03
CA VAL A 27 29.24 -6.48 -37.33
C VAL A 27 28.05 -6.65 -36.40
N LEU A 28 27.60 -7.90 -36.16
CA LEU A 28 26.49 -8.19 -35.25
C LEU A 28 26.80 -7.70 -33.84
N VAL A 29 27.98 -8.00 -33.30
CA VAL A 29 28.39 -7.53 -31.97
C VAL A 29 28.40 -6.00 -31.88
N ALA A 30 28.91 -5.31 -32.91
CA ALA A 30 28.91 -3.86 -32.96
C ALA A 30 27.48 -3.29 -32.94
N VAL A 31 26.57 -3.83 -33.75
CA VAL A 31 25.16 -3.42 -33.80
C VAL A 31 24.45 -3.70 -32.47
N THR A 32 24.67 -4.88 -31.86
CA THR A 32 24.12 -5.20 -30.54
C THR A 32 24.59 -4.23 -29.47
N TRP A 33 25.86 -3.81 -29.51
CA TRP A 33 26.39 -2.84 -28.55
C TRP A 33 25.75 -1.45 -28.72
N VAL A 34 25.53 -1.02 -29.96
CA VAL A 34 24.80 0.24 -30.26
C VAL A 34 23.36 0.16 -29.77
N LEU A 35 22.65 -0.93 -30.08
CA LEU A 35 21.29 -1.15 -29.62
C LEU A 35 21.19 -1.17 -28.09
N ALA A 36 22.11 -1.85 -27.41
CA ALA A 36 22.14 -1.86 -25.94
C ALA A 36 22.32 -0.47 -25.36
N LYS A 37 23.16 0.37 -25.99
CA LYS A 37 23.36 1.76 -25.58
C LYS A 37 22.11 2.61 -25.76
N GLU A 38 21.43 2.49 -26.90
CA GLU A 38 20.19 3.22 -27.17
C GLU A 38 19.04 2.73 -26.26
N THR A 39 18.90 1.42 -26.07
CA THR A 39 17.91 0.86 -25.13
C THR A 39 18.15 1.35 -23.71
N LYS A 40 19.40 1.44 -23.26
CA LYS A 40 19.72 2.02 -21.95
C LYS A 40 19.31 3.49 -21.88
N ARG A 41 19.62 4.28 -22.90
CA ARG A 41 19.23 5.70 -22.96
C ARG A 41 17.71 5.89 -22.95
N LEU A 42 16.97 5.03 -23.65
CA LEU A 42 15.51 5.02 -23.65
C LEU A 42 14.94 4.62 -22.28
N ALA A 43 15.52 3.60 -21.64
CA ALA A 43 15.14 3.21 -20.28
C ALA A 43 15.37 4.34 -19.28
N ASP A 44 16.53 5.01 -19.34
CA ASP A 44 16.86 6.15 -18.48
C ASP A 44 15.99 7.39 -18.75
N ALA A 45 15.52 7.58 -19.99
CA ALA A 45 14.59 8.64 -20.36
C ALA A 45 13.15 8.34 -19.93
N THR A 46 12.78 7.06 -19.89
CA THR A 46 11.45 6.60 -19.47
C THR A 46 11.33 6.48 -17.95
N ALA A 47 12.44 6.21 -17.25
CA ALA A 47 12.51 6.15 -15.80
C ALA A 47 12.63 7.56 -15.20
N ALA A 48 11.50 8.25 -15.08
CA ALA A 48 11.40 9.54 -14.43
C ALA A 48 10.78 9.35 -13.03
N PRO A 49 11.57 9.47 -11.93
CA PRO A 49 10.99 9.53 -10.59
C PRO A 49 10.19 10.83 -10.43
N HIS A 50 9.08 10.74 -9.73
CA HIS A 50 8.26 11.91 -9.39
C HIS A 50 7.67 11.69 -8.01
N VAL A 51 8.19 12.43 -7.02
CA VAL A 51 7.76 12.28 -5.63
C VAL A 51 6.90 13.45 -5.21
N VAL A 52 5.78 13.12 -4.60
CA VAL A 52 4.81 14.06 -4.04
C VAL A 52 4.63 13.75 -2.56
N ALA A 53 4.54 14.79 -1.76
CA ALA A 53 4.19 14.72 -0.34
C ALA A 53 2.77 15.27 -0.09
N THR A 54 1.93 14.46 0.53
CA THR A 54 0.55 14.82 0.89
C THR A 54 0.33 14.67 2.39
N LEU A 55 -0.74 15.29 2.88
CA LEU A 55 -1.19 15.17 4.25
C LEU A 55 -2.56 14.53 4.23
N ASP A 56 -2.63 13.25 4.61
CA ASP A 56 -3.85 12.46 4.55
C ASP A 56 -4.41 12.21 5.96
N PRO A 57 -5.73 12.29 6.15
CA PRO A 57 -6.34 11.92 7.42
C PRO A 57 -6.08 10.44 7.74
N SER A 58 -5.82 10.15 9.00
CA SER A 58 -5.52 8.80 9.46
C SER A 58 -6.77 7.92 9.39
N PRO A 59 -6.67 6.67 8.89
CA PRO A 59 -7.79 5.73 8.89
C PRO A 59 -8.35 5.45 10.30
N TRP A 60 -7.54 5.61 11.34
CA TRP A 60 -7.90 5.34 12.72
C TRP A 60 -8.64 6.50 13.39
N SER A 61 -8.54 7.70 12.85
CA SER A 61 -9.04 8.90 13.50
C SER A 61 -9.10 10.09 12.53
N ILE A 62 -10.28 10.69 12.38
CA ILE A 62 -10.53 11.85 11.51
C ILE A 62 -9.74 13.09 11.97
N ILE A 63 -9.39 13.16 13.25
CA ILE A 63 -8.60 14.26 13.80
C ILE A 63 -7.11 14.10 13.47
N HIS A 64 -6.58 12.88 13.39
CA HIS A 64 -5.13 12.72 13.21
C HIS A 64 -4.74 12.70 11.73
N THR A 65 -3.58 13.26 11.42
CA THR A 65 -3.07 13.36 10.04
C THR A 65 -1.77 12.57 9.87
N ASN A 66 -1.59 11.96 8.71
CA ASN A 66 -0.38 11.30 8.27
C ASN A 66 0.29 12.11 7.16
N LEU A 67 1.61 12.28 7.24
CA LEU A 67 2.43 12.70 6.11
C LEU A 67 2.66 11.49 5.21
N VAL A 68 2.27 11.59 3.95
CA VAL A 68 2.45 10.53 2.96
C VAL A 68 3.37 11.03 1.86
N LEU A 69 4.50 10.35 1.67
CA LEU A 69 5.32 10.50 0.48
C LEU A 69 4.93 9.43 -0.52
N HIS A 70 4.63 9.82 -1.75
CA HIS A 70 4.29 8.90 -2.82
C HIS A 70 5.15 9.16 -4.05
N ASN A 71 5.77 8.10 -4.59
CA ASN A 71 6.46 8.18 -5.87
C ASN A 71 5.49 7.77 -6.98
N SER A 72 4.88 8.74 -7.65
CA SER A 72 4.02 8.50 -8.82
C SER A 72 4.82 8.41 -10.12
N GLY A 73 6.15 8.48 -10.04
CA GLY A 73 7.04 8.30 -11.18
C GLY A 73 7.22 6.82 -11.55
N THR A 74 7.69 6.61 -12.77
CA THR A 74 8.05 5.28 -13.29
C THR A 74 9.44 4.83 -12.82
N GLY A 75 10.26 5.76 -12.34
CA GLY A 75 11.61 5.51 -11.83
C GLY A 75 11.71 5.49 -10.31
N PRO A 76 12.69 4.80 -9.72
CA PRO A 76 12.97 4.87 -8.29
C PRO A 76 13.51 6.26 -7.91
N ALA A 77 13.06 6.76 -6.76
CA ALA A 77 13.58 7.99 -6.17
C ALA A 77 14.52 7.65 -5.02
N TYR A 78 15.69 8.29 -4.98
CA TYR A 78 16.70 8.09 -3.95
C TYR A 78 16.84 9.34 -3.09
N ASP A 79 17.18 9.15 -1.82
CA ASP A 79 17.46 10.22 -0.85
C ASP A 79 16.38 11.33 -0.87
N VAL A 80 15.14 10.93 -0.65
CA VAL A 80 13.97 11.81 -0.74
C VAL A 80 13.85 12.67 0.51
N GLU A 81 13.85 13.99 0.33
CA GLU A 81 13.64 14.98 1.40
C GLU A 81 12.36 15.78 1.11
N ALA A 82 11.53 16.01 2.14
CA ALA A 82 10.38 16.90 2.05
C ALA A 82 10.47 18.01 3.12
N ARG A 83 10.18 19.25 2.71
CA ARG A 83 10.16 20.44 3.56
C ARG A 83 8.81 21.12 3.43
N PHE A 84 8.30 21.61 4.56
CA PHE A 84 7.01 22.27 4.67
C PHE A 84 7.20 23.66 5.27
N ASP A 85 6.55 24.65 4.68
CA ASP A 85 6.47 26.02 5.18
C ASP A 85 4.99 26.46 5.23
N PRO A 86 4.38 26.70 6.41
CA PRO A 86 5.01 26.69 7.73
C PRO A 86 5.46 25.29 8.17
N PRO A 87 6.50 25.19 9.03
CA PRO A 87 7.01 23.91 9.49
C PRO A 87 5.93 23.12 10.22
N LEU A 88 5.81 21.84 9.89
CA LEU A 88 4.99 20.90 10.65
C LEU A 88 5.61 20.79 12.04
N ASN A 89 4.92 21.24 13.09
CA ASN A 89 5.44 21.21 14.45
C ASN A 89 4.74 20.10 15.23
N ASN A 90 5.50 19.20 15.85
CA ASN A 90 4.95 18.24 16.80
C ASN A 90 4.88 18.91 18.19
N GLU A 91 4.03 18.42 19.11
CA GLU A 91 3.85 18.98 20.46
C GLU A 91 5.14 19.13 21.30
N ARG A 92 6.25 18.51 20.87
CA ARG A 92 7.58 18.65 21.49
C ARG A 92 8.36 19.92 21.07
N GLY A 93 7.82 20.75 20.17
CA GLY A 93 8.53 21.94 19.68
C GLY A 93 9.72 21.65 18.77
N GLU A 94 9.97 20.36 18.50
CA GLU A 94 10.80 19.94 17.39
C GLU A 94 9.99 20.19 16.13
N VAL A 95 10.47 21.14 15.31
CA VAL A 95 10.12 21.18 13.89
C VAL A 95 10.20 19.73 13.44
N ALA A 96 9.12 19.19 12.88
CA ALA A 96 9.19 17.99 12.08
C ALA A 96 9.97 18.34 10.80
N LEU A 97 11.25 18.68 10.99
CA LEU A 97 12.34 17.99 10.34
C LEU A 97 11.94 16.53 10.44
N MET A 98 11.24 16.09 9.40
CA MET A 98 10.85 14.74 9.13
C MET A 98 11.80 13.77 9.86
N PRO A 99 11.33 12.74 10.57
CA PRO A 99 12.19 11.87 11.40
C PRO A 99 13.23 11.05 10.61
N LEU A 100 13.57 11.45 9.38
CA LEU A 100 14.50 10.81 8.47
C LEU A 100 15.30 11.92 7.78
N ARG A 101 16.62 11.85 7.87
CA ARG A 101 17.58 12.64 7.10
C ARG A 101 17.52 12.33 5.58
N GLY A 102 16.31 12.21 5.02
CA GLY A 102 16.05 11.65 3.71
C GLY A 102 15.58 10.19 3.80
N LEU A 103 14.52 9.84 3.06
CA LEU A 103 14.17 8.45 2.79
C LEU A 103 15.12 7.91 1.72
N SER A 104 15.94 6.92 2.07
CA SER A 104 17.02 6.43 1.19
C SER A 104 16.54 5.96 -0.19
N LEU A 105 15.40 5.28 -0.23
CA LEU A 105 14.82 4.73 -1.46
C LEU A 105 13.30 4.72 -1.36
N LEU A 106 12.65 5.18 -2.43
CA LEU A 106 11.22 5.05 -2.67
C LEU A 106 11.02 4.43 -4.06
N LYS A 107 10.49 3.21 -4.12
CA LYS A 107 10.29 2.51 -5.39
C LYS A 107 9.18 3.17 -6.21
N PRO A 108 9.11 2.91 -7.53
CA PRO A 108 7.99 3.36 -8.35
C PRO A 108 6.64 2.91 -7.75
N ASN A 109 5.68 3.82 -7.68
CA ASN A 109 4.34 3.63 -7.10
C ASN A 109 4.30 3.23 -5.62
N GLU A 110 5.41 3.32 -4.90
CA GLU A 110 5.44 3.08 -3.46
C GLU A 110 5.03 4.35 -2.70
N SER A 111 4.36 4.17 -1.57
CA SER A 111 4.06 5.24 -0.63
C SER A 111 4.65 4.93 0.75
N PHE A 112 5.15 5.96 1.39
CA PHE A 112 5.67 5.93 2.74
C PHE A 112 4.87 6.88 3.61
N SER A 113 4.24 6.36 4.67
CA SER A 113 3.39 7.15 5.57
C SER A 113 4.01 7.30 6.95
N LEU A 114 3.94 8.51 7.49
CA LEU A 114 4.40 8.89 8.82
C LEU A 114 3.26 9.54 9.58
N PHE A 115 3.00 9.06 10.79
CA PHE A 115 2.01 9.66 11.66
C PHE A 115 2.50 10.99 12.23
N LEU A 116 1.71 12.06 12.05
CA LEU A 116 2.02 13.38 12.62
C LEU A 116 1.23 13.58 13.91
N LYS A 117 1.94 13.55 15.05
CA LYS A 117 1.34 13.75 16.36
C LYS A 117 1.14 15.25 16.64
N GLY A 118 -0.08 15.64 16.99
CA GLY A 118 -0.44 17.04 17.28
C GLY A 118 -0.96 17.82 16.07
N PHE A 119 -1.08 17.15 14.91
CA PHE A 119 -1.76 17.70 13.75
C PHE A 119 -3.21 17.19 13.74
N GLU A 120 -3.99 17.69 14.71
CA GLU A 120 -5.32 17.17 15.10
C GLU A 120 -6.49 17.78 14.30
N LYS A 121 -6.24 18.84 13.54
CA LYS A 121 -7.18 19.39 12.56
C LYS A 121 -6.39 19.99 11.40
N LEU A 122 -6.82 19.65 10.19
CA LEU A 122 -6.44 20.33 8.94
C LEU A 122 -7.08 21.73 8.93
N ASP A 123 -6.81 22.55 9.95
CA ASP A 123 -7.43 23.85 10.13
C ASP A 123 -6.69 24.87 9.27
N GLU A 124 -7.35 25.31 8.18
CA GLU A 124 -7.07 26.51 7.36
C GLU A 124 -5.59 26.86 7.06
N LYS A 125 -4.70 25.87 6.96
CA LYS A 125 -3.29 26.10 6.71
C LYS A 125 -2.92 25.71 5.29
N VAL A 126 -2.50 26.72 4.54
CA VAL A 126 -1.83 26.56 3.25
C VAL A 126 -0.36 26.25 3.52
N PHE A 127 0.15 25.16 2.96
CA PHE A 127 1.54 24.74 3.09
C PHE A 127 2.27 24.88 1.76
N GLN A 128 3.43 25.50 1.77
CA GLN A 128 4.39 25.37 0.69
C GLN A 128 5.22 24.11 0.95
N VAL A 129 5.08 23.16 0.04
CA VAL A 129 5.75 21.87 0.11
C VAL A 129 6.87 21.88 -0.91
N ASN A 130 8.09 21.59 -0.46
CA ASN A 130 9.25 21.41 -1.33
C ASN A 130 9.81 20.00 -1.13
N VAL A 131 9.67 19.18 -2.16
CA VAL A 131 10.15 17.80 -2.18
C VAL A 131 11.34 17.73 -3.11
N SER A 132 12.44 17.11 -2.66
CA SER A 132 13.63 16.90 -3.47
C SER A 132 14.11 15.46 -3.42
N TRP A 133 14.65 14.96 -4.53
CA TRP A 133 15.13 13.58 -4.66
C TRP A 133 16.30 13.48 -5.64
N LEU A 134 17.00 12.35 -5.60
CA LEU A 134 18.02 11.94 -6.54
C LEU A 134 17.45 10.90 -7.52
N ARG A 135 17.82 10.99 -8.79
CA ARG A 135 17.45 10.00 -9.83
C ARG A 135 18.23 8.70 -9.70
N SER A 136 19.44 8.75 -9.15
CA SER A 136 20.30 7.58 -8.96
C SER A 136 21.13 7.71 -7.67
N PRO A 137 21.65 6.60 -7.11
CA PRO A 137 22.35 6.58 -5.81
C PRO A 137 23.62 7.44 -5.71
N GLY A 138 24.09 8.04 -6.81
CA GLY A 138 25.27 8.91 -6.86
C GLY A 138 25.09 10.11 -7.78
N ALA A 139 23.84 10.48 -8.10
CA ALA A 139 23.57 11.67 -8.90
C ALA A 139 24.07 12.92 -8.14
N LYS A 140 24.75 13.83 -8.86
CA LYS A 140 25.22 15.10 -8.29
C LYS A 140 24.12 16.17 -8.24
N THR A 141 23.07 15.98 -9.04
CA THR A 141 21.96 16.92 -9.17
C THR A 141 20.73 16.35 -8.49
N ARG A 142 20.16 17.12 -7.57
CA ARG A 142 18.85 16.84 -6.99
C ARG A 142 17.78 17.46 -7.87
N GLU A 143 16.73 16.69 -8.14
CA GLU A 143 15.49 17.20 -8.68
C GLU A 143 14.62 17.68 -7.52
N ALA A 144 13.87 18.76 -7.73
CA ALA A 144 12.99 19.30 -6.71
C ALA A 144 11.69 19.80 -7.34
N VAL A 145 10.60 19.63 -6.60
CA VAL A 145 9.27 20.11 -6.95
C VAL A 145 8.74 20.88 -5.76
N ALA A 146 8.29 22.10 -6.03
CA ALA A 146 7.63 22.95 -5.07
C ALA A 146 6.19 23.18 -5.51
N TYR A 147 5.25 22.98 -4.59
CA TYR A 147 3.84 23.24 -4.81
C TYR A 147 3.17 23.67 -3.52
N THR A 148 2.00 24.27 -3.68
CA THR A 148 1.18 24.72 -2.57
C THR A 148 0.09 23.69 -2.30
N LEU A 149 0.02 23.23 -1.06
CA LEU A 149 -1.01 22.32 -0.57
C LEU A 149 -2.04 23.13 0.22
N ASP A 150 -3.27 23.17 -0.28
CA ASP A 150 -4.40 23.85 0.37
C ASP A 150 -5.39 22.80 0.91
N LEU A 151 -5.13 22.39 2.15
CA LEU A 151 -5.89 21.33 2.80
C LEU A 151 -7.36 21.70 3.02
N ARG A 152 -7.67 23.00 3.10
CA ARG A 152 -9.06 23.45 3.18
C ARG A 152 -9.77 23.10 1.90
N ARG A 153 -9.23 23.50 0.75
CA ARG A 153 -9.86 23.23 -0.53
C ARG A 153 -9.98 21.73 -0.81
N ASP A 154 -8.98 20.95 -0.43
CA ASP A 154 -8.90 19.53 -0.77
C ASP A 154 -9.83 18.66 0.09
N TYR A 155 -10.09 19.04 1.35
CA TYR A 155 -10.85 18.22 2.31
C TYR A 155 -12.09 18.89 2.92
N GLN A 156 -12.43 20.14 2.59
CA GLN A 156 -13.57 20.87 3.20
C GLN A 156 -14.93 20.15 3.04
N ASP A 157 -15.14 19.44 1.93
CA ASP A 157 -16.37 18.68 1.67
C ASP A 157 -16.17 17.17 1.78
N TRP A 158 -14.99 16.72 2.25
CA TRP A 158 -14.72 15.30 2.45
C TRP A 158 -15.31 14.83 3.78
N GLY A 159 -16.49 14.25 3.71
CA GLY A 159 -17.04 13.41 4.77
C GLY A 159 -16.79 11.94 4.45
N GLN A 160 -16.22 11.17 5.40
CA GLN A 160 -16.18 9.72 5.26
C GLN A 160 -17.59 9.15 5.41
N LEU A 161 -18.24 8.87 4.28
CA LEU A 161 -19.50 8.13 4.26
C LEU A 161 -19.24 6.71 4.76
N GLY A 162 -19.92 6.30 5.84
CA GLY A 162 -19.89 4.91 6.32
C GLY A 162 -19.06 4.61 7.57
N GLY A 163 -18.55 5.60 8.29
CA GLY A 163 -17.83 5.37 9.56
C GLY A 163 -16.40 4.86 9.37
N SER A 164 -15.84 4.19 10.39
CA SER A 164 -14.45 3.68 10.34
C SER A 164 -14.22 2.73 9.15
N PRO A 165 -13.00 2.66 8.58
CA PRO A 165 -12.65 1.71 7.53
C PRO A 165 -13.09 0.26 7.83
N PRO A 166 -13.50 -0.53 6.82
CA PRO A 166 -14.01 -1.89 7.01
C PRO A 166 -13.09 -2.79 7.84
N GLU A 167 -11.78 -2.67 7.65
CA GLU A 167 -10.76 -3.43 8.38
C GLU A 167 -10.80 -3.15 9.89
N ILE A 168 -10.97 -1.87 10.26
CA ILE A 168 -11.08 -1.44 11.67
C ILE A 168 -12.40 -1.94 12.24
N GLN A 169 -13.48 -1.90 11.46
CA GLN A 169 -14.78 -2.44 11.87
C GLN A 169 -14.70 -3.95 12.11
N MET A 170 -14.09 -4.71 11.19
CA MET A 170 -13.85 -6.14 11.33
C MET A 170 -13.04 -6.47 12.58
N SER A 171 -11.94 -5.75 12.83
CA SER A 171 -11.14 -5.94 14.04
C SER A 171 -11.94 -5.71 15.32
N ARG A 172 -12.76 -4.66 15.34
CA ARG A 172 -13.65 -4.34 16.47
C ARG A 172 -14.71 -5.41 16.68
N ASP A 173 -15.29 -5.93 15.60
CA ASP A 173 -16.31 -6.97 15.68
C ASP A 173 -15.71 -8.32 16.07
N LEU A 174 -14.51 -8.67 15.58
CA LEU A 174 -13.74 -9.82 16.06
C LEU A 174 -13.43 -9.72 17.56
N LYS A 175 -13.09 -8.52 18.05
CA LYS A 175 -12.88 -8.29 19.48
C LYS A 175 -14.15 -8.57 20.28
N LYS A 176 -15.32 -8.07 19.84
CA LYS A 176 -16.61 -8.34 20.50
C LYS A 176 -16.95 -9.83 20.52
N ILE A 177 -16.68 -10.55 19.43
CA ILE A 177 -16.87 -12.01 19.37
C ILE A 177 -15.99 -12.69 20.42
N ARG A 178 -14.70 -12.33 20.48
CA ARG A 178 -13.76 -12.88 21.47
C ARG A 178 -14.23 -12.63 22.89
N GLU A 179 -14.63 -11.41 23.23
CA GLU A 179 -15.17 -11.04 24.55
C GLU A 179 -16.43 -11.83 24.87
N SER A 180 -17.30 -12.08 23.87
CA SER A 180 -18.52 -12.85 24.06
C SER A 180 -18.20 -14.32 24.35
N ILE A 181 -17.25 -14.92 23.61
CA ILE A 181 -16.78 -16.29 23.86
C ILE A 181 -16.09 -16.40 25.22
N GLU A 182 -15.26 -15.43 25.61
CA GLU A 182 -14.63 -15.39 26.94
C GLU A 182 -15.69 -15.35 28.05
N ARG A 183 -16.79 -14.59 27.89
CA ARG A 183 -17.89 -14.56 28.86
C ARG A 183 -18.68 -15.87 28.92
N LEU A 184 -18.82 -16.57 27.79
CA LEU A 184 -19.45 -17.90 27.74
C LEU A 184 -18.55 -18.97 28.38
N ALA A 185 -17.24 -18.93 28.12
CA ALA A 185 -16.26 -19.90 28.62
C ALA A 185 -15.89 -19.70 30.09
N SER A 186 -15.88 -18.45 30.59
CA SER A 186 -15.51 -18.12 31.98
C SER A 186 -16.59 -18.47 33.02
N GLY A 187 -17.75 -18.97 32.59
CA GLY A 187 -18.83 -19.43 33.48
C GLY A 187 -19.55 -18.33 34.25
N PHE A 188 -19.23 -17.05 34.01
CA PHE A 188 -19.87 -15.91 34.69
C PHE A 188 -21.31 -15.66 34.23
N ASN A 189 -21.67 -16.08 33.01
CA ASN A 189 -23.07 -16.14 32.59
C ASN A 189 -23.56 -17.58 32.73
N ARG A 190 -24.50 -17.82 33.65
CA ARG A 190 -25.32 -19.03 33.61
C ARG A 190 -26.09 -19.01 32.29
N LEU A 191 -25.69 -19.85 31.35
CA LEU A 191 -26.43 -20.08 30.11
C LEU A 191 -27.75 -20.75 30.51
N ASN A 192 -28.87 -20.03 30.42
CA ASN A 192 -30.18 -20.64 30.60
C ASN A 192 -30.46 -21.47 29.34
N VAL A 193 -30.18 -22.76 29.42
CA VAL A 193 -30.52 -23.71 28.37
C VAL A 193 -31.83 -24.35 28.79
N ASP A 194 -32.94 -23.86 28.24
CA ASP A 194 -34.23 -24.52 28.38
C ASP A 194 -34.22 -25.77 27.48
N VAL A 195 -33.89 -26.91 28.09
CA VAL A 195 -33.99 -28.21 27.44
C VAL A 195 -35.41 -28.72 27.69
N HIS A 196 -36.29 -28.53 26.72
CA HIS A 196 -37.61 -29.15 26.75
C HIS A 196 -37.48 -30.65 26.43
N ASP A 197 -37.56 -31.50 27.46
CA ASP A 197 -37.60 -32.93 27.27
C ASP A 197 -39.02 -33.40 26.88
N ALA A 198 -39.16 -34.61 26.34
CA ALA A 198 -40.45 -35.22 26.03
C ALA A 198 -41.38 -35.29 27.25
N ALA A 199 -40.82 -35.41 28.46
CA ALA A 199 -41.57 -35.38 29.70
C ALA A 199 -42.21 -34.01 30.02
N ASP A 200 -41.54 -32.92 29.64
CA ASP A 200 -42.06 -31.56 29.84
C ASP A 200 -43.21 -31.27 28.86
N ARG A 201 -43.08 -31.74 27.61
CA ARG A 201 -44.18 -31.68 26.63
C ARG A 201 -45.41 -32.47 27.09
N MET A 202 -45.22 -33.63 27.70
CA MET A 202 -46.32 -34.42 28.27
C MET A 202 -46.98 -33.75 29.48
N LYS A 203 -46.23 -32.98 30.29
CA LYS A 203 -46.80 -32.20 31.39
C LYS A 203 -47.64 -31.02 30.88
N GLU A 204 -47.15 -30.29 29.88
CA GLU A 204 -47.94 -29.22 29.24
C GLU A 204 -49.22 -29.77 28.61
N GLU A 205 -49.16 -30.91 27.91
CA GLU A 205 -50.35 -31.57 27.36
C GLU A 205 -51.35 -31.97 28.45
N GLN A 206 -50.87 -32.49 29.58
CA GLN A 206 -51.73 -32.84 30.71
C GLN A 206 -52.32 -31.61 31.42
N GLU A 207 -51.59 -30.50 31.50
CA GLU A 207 -52.08 -29.24 32.08
C GLU A 207 -53.10 -28.57 31.15
N LEU A 208 -52.87 -28.60 29.84
CA LEU A 208 -53.84 -28.19 28.81
C LEU A 208 -55.10 -29.05 28.84
N GLU A 209 -54.99 -30.38 28.97
CA GLU A 209 -56.14 -31.28 29.12
C GLU A 209 -56.92 -31.02 30.41
N ARG A 210 -56.24 -30.69 31.51
CA ARG A 210 -56.89 -30.34 32.78
C ARG A 210 -57.61 -28.99 32.69
N ALA A 211 -57.00 -27.99 32.06
CA ALA A 211 -57.62 -26.69 31.81
C ALA A 211 -58.84 -26.80 30.88
N TRP A 212 -58.78 -27.67 29.86
CA TRP A 212 -59.94 -27.98 29.00
C TRP A 212 -61.07 -28.71 29.74
N ARG A 213 -60.75 -29.51 30.76
CA ARG A 213 -61.72 -30.32 31.50
C ARG A 213 -62.42 -29.54 32.62
N ASP A 214 -61.85 -28.41 33.09
CA ASP A 214 -62.48 -27.51 34.07
C ASP A 214 -62.64 -26.07 33.54
N PRO A 215 -63.73 -25.75 32.83
CA PRO A 215 -63.96 -24.43 32.26
C PRO A 215 -64.37 -23.34 33.28
N ARG A 216 -64.19 -23.53 34.60
CA ARG A 216 -64.72 -22.60 35.63
C ARG A 216 -63.68 -21.81 36.43
N SER A 217 -62.37 -21.90 36.15
CA SER A 217 -61.36 -21.16 36.92
C SER A 217 -60.92 -19.81 36.35
N ASP A 218 -61.22 -19.47 35.09
CA ASP A 218 -60.74 -18.22 34.46
C ASP A 218 -61.64 -17.01 34.75
N GLY A 219 -61.98 -16.83 36.01
CA GLY A 219 -62.92 -15.80 36.45
C GLY A 219 -62.72 -15.32 37.88
N GLN A 220 -61.47 -15.11 38.31
CA GLN A 220 -61.14 -14.17 39.40
C GLN A 220 -59.63 -13.93 39.53
N ALA A 221 -59.26 -12.67 39.23
CA ALA A 221 -58.08 -11.90 39.65
C ALA A 221 -56.67 -12.47 39.42
#